data_AF-A0A382MUK0-F1
#
_entry.id   AF-A0A382MUK0-F1
#
_cell.length_a   1.000
_cell.length_b   1.000
_cell.length_c   1.000
_cell.angle_alpha   90.00
_cell.angle_beta   90.00
_cell.angle_gamma   90.00
#
_symmetry.space_group_name_H-M   'P 1'
#
loop_
_entity.id
_entity.type
_entity.pdbx_description
1 polymer ?
#
loop_
_entity_poly.entity_id
_entity_poly.type
_entity_poly.pdbx_seq_one_letter_code
_entity_poly.pdbx_strand_id
1 'polypeptide(L)'
;MYKKILIQLLLLIILFTIVFSTFFLYFKKKENLKTSNLPIIKEKESLIDDETGTLIKDINYSFSDSSGNYYELLSDVGIVDINNSDKIFMTNVVA
;
A
#
# COMPACT_ATOMS: atom_id res chain seq x y z
N MET A 1 -30.19 -41.21 -20.24
CA MET A 1 -29.22 -40.70 -19.23
C MET A 1 -28.12 -39.86 -19.87
N TYR A 2 -27.45 -40.32 -20.94
CA TYR A 2 -26.32 -39.61 -21.55
C TYR A 2 -26.60 -38.15 -21.96
N LYS A 3 -27.76 -37.85 -22.57
CA LYS A 3 -28.13 -36.47 -22.95
C LYS A 3 -28.20 -35.49 -21.77
N LYS A 4 -28.61 -35.98 -20.59
CA LYS A 4 -28.65 -35.18 -19.34
C LYS A 4 -27.25 -34.97 -18.76
N ILE A 5 -26.39 -35.98 -18.83
CA ILE A 5 -24.96 -35.83 -18.46
C ILE A 5 -24.28 -34.83 -19.38
N LEU A 6 -24.59 -34.86 -20.68
CA LEU A 6 -23.99 -33.98 -21.69
C LEU A 6 -24.35 -32.52 -21.46
N ILE A 7 -25.62 -32.22 -21.12
CA ILE A 7 -26.03 -30.85 -20.80
C ILE A 7 -25.42 -30.35 -19.48
N GLN A 8 -25.25 -31.23 -18.48
CA GLN A 8 -24.59 -30.88 -17.22
C GLN A 8 -23.11 -30.56 -17.42
N LEU A 9 -22.40 -31.35 -18.24
CA LEU A 9 -21.00 -31.11 -18.59
C LEU A 9 -20.84 -29.77 -19.35
N LEU A 10 -21.75 -29.49 -20.29
CA LEU A 10 -21.76 -28.23 -21.03
C LEU A 10 -21.89 -27.02 -20.09
N LEU A 11 -22.84 -27.09 -19.14
CA LEU A 11 -23.05 -26.02 -18.16
C LEU A 11 -21.83 -25.80 -17.26
N LEU A 12 -21.16 -26.88 -16.87
CA LEU A 12 -19.93 -26.80 -16.06
C LEU A 12 -18.81 -26.08 -16.82
N ILE A 13 -18.62 -26.41 -18.10
CA ILE A 13 -17.60 -25.79 -18.95
C ILE A 13 -17.89 -24.29 -19.12
N ILE A 14 -19.16 -23.91 -19.33
CA ILE A 14 -19.58 -22.51 -19.43
C ILE A 14 -19.25 -21.76 -18.13
N LEU A 15 -19.54 -22.35 -16.97
CA LEU A 15 -19.24 -21.74 -15.68
C LEU A 15 -17.73 -21.50 -15.51
N PHE A 16 -16.91 -22.52 -15.78
CA PHE A 16 -15.45 -22.38 -15.72
C PHE A 16 -14.95 -21.31 -16.70
N THR A 17 -15.51 -21.23 -17.89
CA THR A 17 -15.15 -20.23 -18.91
C THR A 17 -15.43 -18.81 -18.42
N ILE A 18 -16.58 -18.58 -17.78
CA ILE A 18 -16.93 -17.27 -17.22
C ILE A 18 -15.96 -16.88 -16.11
N VAL A 19 -15.68 -17.78 -15.15
CA VAL A 19 -14.75 -17.53 -14.03
C VAL A 19 -13.33 -17.25 -14.54
N PHE A 20 -12.83 -18.06 -15.47
CA PHE A 20 -11.51 -17.83 -16.05
C PHE A 20 -11.46 -16.53 -16.84
N SER A 21 -12.48 -16.25 -17.65
CA SER A 21 -12.54 -15.02 -18.46
C SER A 21 -12.53 -13.77 -17.57
N THR A 22 -13.33 -13.74 -16.51
CA THR A 22 -13.37 -12.60 -15.59
C THR A 22 -12.06 -12.46 -14.80
N PHE A 23 -11.47 -13.57 -14.36
CA PHE A 23 -10.14 -13.58 -13.74
C PHE A 23 -9.09 -12.98 -14.68
N PHE A 24 -8.96 -13.52 -15.90
CA PHE A 24 -7.99 -13.01 -16.87
C PHE A 24 -8.28 -11.57 -17.28
N LEU A 25 -9.53 -11.15 -17.49
CA LEU A 25 -9.86 -9.76 -17.81
C LEU A 25 -9.51 -8.80 -16.67
N TYR A 26 -9.78 -9.19 -15.43
CA TYR A 26 -9.46 -8.39 -14.25
C TYR A 26 -7.95 -8.23 -14.08
N PHE A 27 -7.19 -9.33 -14.22
CA PHE A 27 -5.74 -9.33 -14.04
C PHE A 27 -4.93 -8.89 -15.27
N LYS A 28 -5.51 -8.91 -16.48
CA LYS A 28 -4.88 -8.41 -17.72
C LYS A 28 -4.68 -6.89 -17.72
N LYS A 29 -5.29 -6.16 -16.78
CA LYS A 29 -5.09 -4.72 -16.60
C LYS A 29 -3.88 -4.39 -15.70
N LYS A 30 -2.69 -4.90 -16.04
CA LYS A 30 -1.42 -4.47 -15.41
C LYS A 30 -0.24 -4.23 -16.35
N GLU A 31 -0.37 -4.46 -17.66
CA GLU A 31 0.78 -4.29 -18.59
C GLU A 31 0.69 -3.07 -19.52
N ASN A 32 -0.32 -2.22 -19.38
CA ASN A 32 -0.44 -0.98 -20.17
C ASN A 32 -0.44 0.28 -19.30
N LEU A 33 0.39 0.31 -18.26
CA LEU A 33 0.91 1.59 -17.78
C LEU A 33 1.91 2.04 -18.82
N LYS A 34 1.42 2.83 -19.77
CA LYS A 34 2.20 3.52 -20.79
C LYS A 34 3.48 4.03 -20.15
N THR A 35 4.60 3.63 -20.72
CA THR A 35 5.86 4.36 -20.73
C THR A 35 5.55 5.80 -21.13
N SER A 36 5.20 6.60 -20.14
CA SER A 36 5.14 8.04 -20.27
C SER A 36 6.60 8.48 -20.37
N ASN A 37 6.95 9.15 -21.45
CA ASN A 37 8.21 9.88 -21.62
C ASN A 37 8.28 11.07 -20.64
N LEU A 38 8.03 10.84 -19.35
CA LEU A 38 8.43 11.75 -18.30
C LEU A 38 9.95 11.59 -18.17
N PRO A 39 10.69 12.70 -18.03
CA PRO A 39 12.11 12.60 -17.71
C PRO A 39 12.24 11.68 -16.51
N ILE A 40 13.18 10.73 -16.59
CA ILE A 40 13.58 9.88 -15.47
C ILE A 40 14.03 10.85 -14.37
N ILE A 41 13.06 11.27 -13.55
CA ILE A 41 13.32 11.70 -12.18
C ILE A 41 13.93 10.44 -11.62
N LYS A 42 15.27 10.45 -11.46
CA LYS A 42 15.99 9.46 -10.67
C LYS A 42 15.07 9.07 -9.55
N GLU A 43 14.68 7.80 -9.53
CA GLU A 43 13.85 7.16 -8.53
C GLU A 43 14.16 7.85 -7.21
N LYS A 44 13.29 8.77 -6.80
CA LYS A 44 13.47 9.41 -5.50
C LYS A 44 13.20 8.24 -4.60
N GLU A 45 14.27 7.70 -3.99
CA GLU A 45 14.18 6.61 -3.02
C GLU A 45 12.88 6.80 -2.27
N SER A 46 12.01 5.80 -2.41
CA SER A 46 10.72 5.82 -1.75
C SER A 46 10.99 6.17 -0.30
N LEU A 47 10.59 7.36 0.14
CA LEU A 47 10.69 7.73 1.55
C LEU A 47 9.76 6.84 2.41
N ILE A 48 8.90 6.05 1.76
CA ILE A 48 8.08 5.04 2.42
C ILE A 48 9.02 3.91 2.78
N ASP A 49 9.14 3.68 4.07
CA ASP A 49 9.91 2.57 4.61
C ASP A 49 9.35 1.24 4.06
N ASP A 50 10.21 0.45 3.42
CA ASP A 50 9.82 -0.78 2.73
C ASP A 50 9.40 -1.89 3.72
N GLU A 51 9.83 -1.81 4.99
CA GLU A 51 9.50 -2.80 6.01
C GLU A 51 8.14 -2.53 6.67
N THR A 52 7.88 -1.28 7.03
CA THR A 52 6.68 -0.87 7.78
C THR A 52 5.57 -0.31 6.88
N GLY A 53 5.90 0.06 5.64
CA GLY A 53 5.00 0.78 4.73
C GLY A 53 4.53 2.14 5.28
N THR A 54 5.16 2.64 6.34
CA THR A 54 4.69 3.79 7.12
C THR A 54 5.62 4.97 6.90
N LEU A 55 5.03 6.11 6.53
CA LEU A 55 5.73 7.38 6.38
C LEU A 55 4.83 8.50 6.87
N ILE A 56 5.20 9.09 8.01
CA ILE A 56 4.60 10.30 8.54
C ILE A 56 5.53 11.46 8.16
N LYS A 57 4.99 12.56 7.63
CA LYS A 57 5.76 13.75 7.25
C LYS A 57 5.32 14.95 8.06
N ASP A 58 6.22 15.91 8.21
CA ASP A 58 5.96 17.22 8.79
C ASP A 58 5.31 17.08 10.19
N ILE A 59 5.93 16.27 11.05
CA ILE A 59 5.46 15.99 12.40
C ILE A 59 5.60 17.26 13.24
N ASN A 60 4.50 17.69 13.84
CA ASN A 60 4.49 18.61 14.97
C ASN A 60 3.82 17.89 16.15
N TYR A 61 4.62 17.59 17.18
CA TYR A 61 4.15 16.99 18.41
C TYR A 61 4.34 17.97 19.57
N SER A 62 3.25 18.28 20.24
CA SER A 62 3.29 19.12 21.44
C SER A 62 2.82 18.35 22.67
N PHE A 63 3.51 18.61 23.78
CA PHE A 63 3.24 17.99 25.07
C PHE A 63 3.33 19.02 26.18
N SER A 64 2.40 18.93 27.13
CA SER A 64 2.44 19.72 28.36
C SER A 64 2.52 18.78 29.55
N ASP A 65 3.45 19.04 30.46
CA ASP A 65 3.56 18.25 31.69
C ASP A 65 2.55 18.71 32.76
N SER A 66 2.41 17.92 33.83
CA SER A 66 1.52 18.24 34.96
C SER A 66 1.92 19.51 35.72
N SER A 67 3.14 20.01 35.52
CA SER A 67 3.66 21.24 36.11
C SER A 67 3.38 22.46 35.24
N GLY A 68 2.83 22.27 34.04
CA GLY A 68 2.47 23.34 33.09
C GLY A 68 3.60 23.74 32.14
N ASN A 69 4.71 23.00 32.09
CA ASN A 69 5.75 23.25 31.08
C ASN A 69 5.29 22.72 29.73
N TYR A 70 5.61 23.46 28.66
CA TYR A 70 5.25 23.14 27.28
C TYR A 70 6.49 22.74 26.49
N TYR A 71 6.34 21.67 25.70
CA TYR A 71 7.38 21.12 24.83
C TYR A 71 6.79 20.94 23.43
N GLU A 72 7.59 21.24 22.41
CA GLU A 72 7.24 21.06 21.00
C GLU A 72 8.36 20.31 20.30
N LEU A 73 8.00 19.37 19.43
CA LEU A 73 8.90 18.57 18.62
C LEU A 73 8.47 18.69 17.17
N LEU A 74 9.37 19.18 16.33
CA LEU A 74 9.20 19.29 14.89
C LEU A 74 10.10 18.27 14.19
N SER A 75 9.61 17.56 13.19
CA SER A 75 10.41 16.60 12.42
C SER A 75 9.92 16.50 10.98
N ASP A 76 10.83 16.36 10.03
CA ASP A 76 10.49 16.23 8.61
C ASP A 76 9.80 14.89 8.30
N VAL A 77 10.27 13.81 8.93
CA VAL A 77 9.82 12.44 8.70
C VAL A 77 9.76 11.66 10.02
N GLY A 78 8.79 10.75 10.12
CA GLY A 78 8.75 9.71 11.15
C GLY A 78 8.30 8.35 10.60
N ILE A 79 8.94 7.29 11.09
CA ILE A 79 8.67 5.88 10.75
C ILE A 79 8.34 5.13 12.04
N VAL A 80 7.21 4.41 12.06
CA VAL A 80 6.78 3.61 13.22
C VAL A 80 7.53 2.27 13.22
N ASP A 81 8.01 1.81 14.38
CA ASP A 81 8.63 0.50 14.52
C ASP A 81 7.57 -0.62 14.36
N ILE A 82 7.75 -1.52 13.38
CA ILE A 82 6.82 -2.63 13.13
C ILE A 82 6.72 -3.61 14.32
N ASN A 83 7.79 -3.70 15.12
CA ASN A 83 7.84 -4.57 16.28
C ASN A 83 7.27 -3.89 17.53
N ASN A 84 7.09 -2.56 17.49
CA ASN A 84 6.58 -1.78 18.61
C ASN A 84 5.90 -0.48 18.12
N SER A 85 4.56 -0.50 18.05
CA SER A 85 3.76 0.65 17.60
C SER A 85 3.92 1.91 18.46
N ASP A 86 4.43 1.80 19.68
CA ASP A 86 4.62 2.93 20.59
C ASP A 86 5.94 3.68 20.32
N LYS A 87 6.77 3.21 19.37
CA LYS A 87 8.04 3.84 19.00
C LYS A 87 8.00 4.40 17.59
N ILE A 88 8.47 5.64 17.45
CA ILE A 88 8.63 6.33 16.17
C ILE A 88 10.08 6.80 16.03
N PHE A 89 10.73 6.46 14.91
CA PHE A 89 12.03 6.99 14.51
C PHE A 89 11.82 8.27 13.71
N MET A 90 12.39 9.38 14.17
CA MET A 90 12.21 10.70 13.57
C MET A 90 13.54 11.22 13.00
N THR A 91 13.49 11.97 11.89
CA THR A 91 14.67 12.55 11.24
C THR A 91 14.53 14.06 11.07
N ASN A 92 15.64 14.79 11.25
CA ASN A 92 15.69 16.26 11.26
C ASN A 92 14.82 16.88 12.37
N VAL A 93 15.00 16.36 13.59
CA VAL A 93 14.21 16.79 14.76
C VAL A 93 14.70 18.15 15.28
N VAL A 94 13.76 19.04 15.59
CA VAL A 94 13.94 20.29 16.35
C VAL A 94 13.07 20.21 17.61
N ALA A 95 13.64 20.54 18.76
CA ALA A 95 13.03 20.39 20.08
C ALA A 95 13.28 21.63 20.95
#